data_AF-A0A9P7QH39-F1
#
_entry.id   AF-A0A9P7QH39-F1
#
_cell.length_a   1.000
_cell.length_b   1.000
_cell.length_c   1.000
_cell.angle_alpha   90.00
_cell.angle_beta   90.00
_cell.angle_gamma   90.00
#
_symmetry.space_group_name_H-M   'P 1'
#
loop_
_entity.id
_entity.type
_entity.pdbx_description
1 polymer ?
#
loop_
_entity_poly.entity_id
_entity_poly.type
_entity_poly.pdbx_seq_one_letter_code
_entity_poly.pdbx_strand_id
1 'polypeptide(L)'
;MAEPYCAYSAKSDAIGMERKDVTRENYDAHQKRMRFNTGMIEVDLFIEFMQSDRSNFASTRAWLMYHQNLWKRINKIEKQSEGLWIAATIKAVEKSLPDVHQAWMIKRMDEKTLTMKSMVNTLTYQANKQEDKQQVSFNTQQKSEDKAKNNGKGEEKTLECGCVVPFGGKGHSKSKCWKLHPEN
;
A
#
# COMPACT_ATOMS: atom_id res chain seq x y z
N MET A 1 -15.16 -65.25 -25.41
CA MET A 1 -16.11 -64.42 -26.19
C MET A 1 -15.45 -63.08 -26.43
N ALA A 2 -15.44 -62.68 -27.69
CA ALA A 2 -14.72 -61.53 -28.24
C ALA A 2 -15.47 -60.20 -27.99
N GLU A 3 -14.73 -59.11 -28.14
CA GLU A 3 -15.08 -57.69 -27.90
C GLU A 3 -16.28 -57.17 -28.74
N PRO A 4 -16.70 -55.90 -28.52
CA PRO A 4 -16.07 -54.87 -29.34
C PRO A 4 -15.73 -53.56 -28.61
N TYR A 5 -14.50 -53.10 -28.86
CA TYR A 5 -14.04 -51.73 -28.69
C TYR A 5 -14.86 -50.76 -29.55
N CYS A 6 -15.25 -49.64 -28.95
CA CYS A 6 -15.85 -48.52 -29.67
C CYS A 6 -14.74 -47.69 -30.31
N ALA A 7 -14.65 -47.76 -31.64
CA ALA A 7 -13.75 -46.96 -32.45
C ALA A 7 -14.32 -45.54 -32.64
N TYR A 8 -13.72 -44.55 -31.98
CA TYR A 8 -13.83 -43.15 -32.41
C TYR A 8 -12.72 -42.86 -33.42
N SER A 9 -13.06 -43.03 -34.70
CA SER A 9 -12.32 -42.51 -35.84
C SER A 9 -12.62 -41.02 -35.99
N ALA A 10 -11.69 -40.15 -35.58
CA ALA A 10 -11.62 -38.78 -36.05
C ALA A 10 -10.36 -38.63 -36.92
N LYS A 11 -10.62 -38.27 -38.18
CA LYS A 11 -9.67 -38.18 -39.28
C LYS A 11 -8.54 -37.21 -38.96
N SER A 12 -7.34 -37.63 -39.33
CA SER A 12 -6.10 -36.88 -39.32
C SER A 12 -6.16 -35.77 -40.38
N ASP A 13 -6.26 -34.52 -39.96
CA ASP A 13 -5.78 -33.41 -40.77
C ASP A 13 -4.30 -33.19 -40.43
N ALA A 14 -3.46 -33.56 -41.39
CA ALA A 14 -2.02 -33.51 -41.33
C ALA A 14 -1.53 -32.06 -41.27
N ILE A 15 -1.18 -31.60 -40.08
CA ILE A 15 -0.13 -30.60 -39.91
C ILE A 15 1.07 -31.37 -39.39
N GLY A 16 2.14 -31.42 -40.19
CA GLY A 16 3.37 -32.13 -39.89
C GLY A 16 4.02 -31.61 -38.60
N MET A 17 3.64 -32.18 -37.46
CA MET A 17 4.46 -32.20 -36.26
C MET A 17 5.12 -33.58 -36.24
N GLU A 18 6.39 -33.63 -36.62
CA GLU A 18 7.27 -34.75 -36.31
C GLU A 18 7.09 -35.09 -34.82
N ARG A 19 6.51 -36.26 -34.54
CA ARG A 19 6.60 -36.85 -33.21
C ARG A 19 8.05 -37.23 -33.00
N LYS A 20 8.83 -36.31 -32.42
CA LYS A 20 10.14 -36.65 -31.87
C LYS A 20 9.88 -37.64 -30.75
N ASP A 21 10.35 -38.87 -30.91
CA ASP A 21 10.33 -39.88 -29.86
C ASP A 21 10.98 -39.29 -28.60
N VAL A 22 10.15 -39.02 -27.59
CA VAL A 22 10.65 -38.55 -26.29
C VAL A 22 11.29 -39.75 -25.63
N THR A 23 12.60 -39.90 -25.83
CA THR A 23 13.40 -40.87 -25.09
C THR A 23 13.28 -40.57 -23.60
N ARG A 24 13.36 -41.61 -22.76
CA ARG A 24 13.37 -41.48 -21.30
C ARG A 24 14.41 -40.44 -20.83
N GLU A 25 15.55 -40.39 -21.51
CA GLU A 25 16.62 -39.41 -21.29
C GLU A 25 16.19 -37.97 -21.61
N ASN A 26 15.45 -37.75 -22.71
CA ASN A 26 14.90 -36.43 -23.06
C ASN A 26 13.84 -35.96 -22.04
N TYR A 27 13.02 -36.88 -21.52
CA TYR A 27 12.05 -36.58 -20.47
C TYR A 27 12.74 -36.21 -19.15
N ASP A 28 13.76 -36.97 -18.74
CA ASP A 28 14.52 -36.72 -17.51
C ASP A 28 15.33 -35.41 -17.60
N ALA A 29 15.92 -35.11 -18.76
CA ALA A 29 16.61 -33.84 -19.01
C ALA A 29 15.64 -32.64 -18.98
N HIS A 30 14.43 -32.80 -19.55
CA HIS A 30 13.39 -31.78 -19.51
C HIS A 30 12.88 -31.55 -18.07
N GLN A 31 12.60 -32.62 -17.32
CA GLN A 31 12.26 -32.57 -15.89
C GLN A 31 13.34 -31.85 -15.07
N LYS A 32 14.63 -32.17 -15.30
CA LYS A 32 15.75 -31.49 -14.63
C LYS A 32 15.81 -30.00 -14.97
N ARG A 33 15.63 -29.61 -16.23
CA ARG A 33 15.58 -28.19 -16.64
C ARG A 33 14.40 -27.46 -16.01
N MET A 34 13.22 -28.06 -15.98
CA MET A 34 12.03 -27.47 -15.37
C MET A 34 12.25 -27.26 -13.86
N ARG A 35 12.82 -28.25 -13.16
CA ARG A 35 13.17 -28.12 -11.73
C ARG A 35 14.21 -27.04 -11.48
N PHE A 36 15.25 -26.95 -12.31
CA PHE A 36 16.29 -25.93 -12.19
C PHE A 36 15.70 -24.51 -12.37
N ASN A 37 14.85 -24.32 -13.38
CA ASN A 37 14.17 -23.05 -13.61
C ASN A 37 13.23 -22.68 -12.45
N THR A 38 12.48 -23.65 -11.90
CA THR A 38 11.63 -23.43 -10.73
C THR A 38 12.45 -23.03 -9.50
N GLY A 39 13.59 -23.68 -9.27
CA GLY A 39 14.50 -23.33 -8.16
C GLY A 39 15.10 -21.93 -8.29
N MET A 40 15.48 -21.51 -9.50
CA MET A 40 15.94 -20.13 -9.75
C MET A 40 14.86 -19.10 -9.44
N ILE A 41 13.62 -19.35 -9.87
CA ILE A 41 12.48 -18.46 -9.57
C ILE A 41 12.23 -18.36 -8.05
N GLU A 42 12.35 -19.46 -7.33
CA GLU A 42 12.17 -19.47 -5.87
C GLU A 42 13.25 -18.65 -5.16
N VAL A 43 14.52 -18.81 -5.56
CA VAL A 43 15.65 -18.05 -5.00
C VAL A 43 15.46 -16.55 -5.22
N ASP A 44 15.08 -16.14 -6.43
CA ASP A 44 14.83 -14.73 -6.76
C ASP A 44 13.69 -14.16 -5.89
N LEU A 45 12.60 -14.90 -5.73
CA LEU A 45 11.48 -14.49 -4.86
C LEU A 45 11.89 -14.37 -3.40
N PHE A 46 12.75 -15.27 -2.91
CA PHE A 46 13.27 -15.21 -1.55
C PHE A 46 14.18 -14.00 -1.34
N ILE A 47 15.05 -13.69 -2.31
CA ILE A 47 15.90 -12.51 -2.27
C ILE A 47 15.02 -11.25 -2.24
N GLU A 48 14.04 -11.14 -3.14
CA GLU A 48 13.09 -10.02 -3.14
C GLU A 48 12.33 -9.90 -1.82
N PHE A 49 11.92 -11.02 -1.23
CA PHE A 49 11.21 -11.05 0.05
C PHE A 49 12.09 -10.58 1.21
N MET A 50 13.33 -11.05 1.28
CA MET A 50 14.29 -10.69 2.33
C MET A 50 14.79 -9.25 2.20
N GLN A 51 14.83 -8.71 0.99
CA GLN A 51 15.29 -7.36 0.69
C GLN A 51 14.15 -6.35 0.54
N SER A 52 12.89 -6.77 0.73
CA SER A 52 11.76 -5.86 0.60
C SER A 52 11.87 -4.75 1.64
N ASP A 53 11.92 -3.50 1.16
CA ASP A 53 12.13 -2.32 1.98
C ASP A 53 10.90 -1.42 1.88
N ARG A 54 10.36 -0.98 3.02
CA ARG A 54 9.19 -0.10 3.02
C ARG A 54 9.47 1.23 2.30
N SER A 55 10.70 1.71 2.30
CA SER A 55 11.07 3.01 1.69
C SER A 55 10.82 3.05 0.17
N ASN A 56 10.78 1.89 -0.48
CA ASN A 56 10.48 1.77 -1.92
C ASN A 56 8.98 1.91 -2.25
N PHE A 57 8.12 2.10 -1.25
CA PHE A 57 6.67 2.13 -1.41
C PHE A 57 6.07 3.43 -0.87
N ALA A 58 5.04 3.91 -1.56
CA ALA A 58 4.32 5.13 -1.17
C ALA A 58 3.71 5.05 0.24
N SER A 59 3.29 3.85 0.68
CA SER A 59 2.76 3.64 2.02
C SER A 59 3.18 2.30 2.63
N THR A 60 3.13 2.23 3.96
CA THR A 60 3.38 0.99 4.72
C THR A 60 2.40 -0.11 4.33
N ARG A 61 1.16 0.25 3.98
CA ARG A 61 0.14 -0.70 3.53
C ARG A 61 0.49 -1.33 2.19
N ALA A 62 0.95 -0.50 1.23
CA ALA A 62 1.37 -0.98 -0.08
C ALA A 62 2.56 -1.95 0.03
N TRP A 63 3.56 -1.62 0.85
CA TRP A 63 4.67 -2.51 1.16
C TRP A 63 4.20 -3.82 1.80
N LEU A 64 3.33 -3.78 2.81
CA LEU A 64 2.85 -4.99 3.49
C LEU A 64 2.07 -5.93 2.53
N MET A 65 1.26 -5.37 1.63
CA MET A 65 0.57 -6.14 0.60
C MET A 65 1.55 -6.82 -0.36
N TYR A 66 2.57 -6.09 -0.82
CA TYR A 66 3.64 -6.63 -1.66
C TYR A 66 4.38 -7.77 -0.96
N HIS A 67 4.81 -7.56 0.29
CA HIS A 67 5.53 -8.53 1.11
C HIS A 67 4.73 -9.81 1.35
N GLN A 68 3.43 -9.70 1.61
CA GLN A 68 2.52 -10.85 1.72
C GLN A 68 2.35 -11.58 0.38
N ASN A 69 2.32 -10.85 -0.74
CA ASN A 69 2.18 -11.46 -2.06
C ASN A 69 3.42 -12.27 -2.44
N LEU A 70 4.62 -11.76 -2.15
CA LEU A 70 5.87 -12.52 -2.30
C LEU A 70 5.81 -13.83 -1.52
N TRP A 71 5.41 -13.78 -0.25
CA TRP A 71 5.29 -14.98 0.57
C TRP A 71 4.29 -16.00 0.02
N LYS A 72 3.15 -15.53 -0.51
CA LYS A 72 2.17 -16.39 -1.19
C LYS A 72 2.74 -17.04 -2.44
N ARG A 73 3.59 -16.34 -3.21
CA ARG A 73 4.24 -16.87 -4.42
C ARG A 73 5.30 -17.91 -4.07
N ILE A 74 6.14 -17.64 -3.07
CA ILE A 74 7.13 -18.61 -2.54
C ILE A 74 6.41 -19.90 -2.13
N ASN A 75 5.35 -19.80 -1.33
CA ASN A 75 4.59 -20.97 -0.85
C ASN A 75 3.80 -21.73 -1.91
N LYS A 76 3.64 -21.17 -3.13
CA LYS A 76 3.08 -21.92 -4.26
C LYS A 76 4.13 -22.82 -4.92
N ILE A 77 5.41 -22.49 -4.80
CA ILE A 77 6.53 -23.26 -5.33
C ILE A 77 6.91 -24.35 -4.32
N GLU A 78 7.31 -23.94 -3.12
CA GLU A 78 7.67 -24.82 -2.02
C GLU A 78 7.07 -24.29 -0.71
N LYS A 79 6.48 -25.17 0.10
CA LYS A 79 5.87 -24.76 1.37
C LYS A 79 6.95 -24.43 2.39
N GLN A 80 6.95 -23.18 2.82
CA GLN A 80 7.89 -22.63 3.79
C GLN A 80 7.23 -22.43 5.14
N SER A 81 8.02 -22.46 6.21
CA SER A 81 7.49 -22.35 7.57
C SER A 81 7.03 -20.93 7.90
N GLU A 82 5.98 -20.80 8.71
CA GLU A 82 5.51 -19.52 9.22
C GLU A 82 6.59 -18.80 10.04
N GLY A 83 7.44 -19.55 10.75
CA GLY A 83 8.56 -19.01 11.51
C GLY A 83 9.57 -18.25 10.64
N LEU A 84 9.82 -18.72 9.41
CA LEU A 84 10.69 -18.02 8.47
C LEU A 84 10.10 -16.68 8.03
N TRP A 85 8.79 -16.66 7.73
CA TRP A 85 8.09 -15.42 7.42
C TRP A 85 8.15 -14.43 8.58
N ILE A 86 7.91 -14.93 9.79
CA ILE A 86 7.94 -14.12 11.01
C ILE A 86 9.33 -13.49 11.18
N ALA A 87 10.39 -14.29 11.14
CA ALA A 87 11.76 -13.80 11.34
C ALA A 87 12.17 -12.77 10.28
N ALA A 88 11.87 -13.04 9.01
CA ALA A 88 12.16 -12.11 7.92
C ALA A 88 11.37 -10.80 8.05
N THR A 89 10.10 -10.90 8.39
CA THR A 89 9.24 -9.72 8.56
C THR A 89 9.65 -8.89 9.77
N ILE A 90 10.08 -9.50 10.88
CA ILE A 90 10.66 -8.77 12.01
C ILE A 90 11.85 -7.94 11.54
N LYS A 91 12.83 -8.56 10.85
CA LYS A 91 14.01 -7.84 10.34
C LYS A 91 13.63 -6.69 9.40
N ALA A 92 12.67 -6.91 8.50
CA ALA A 92 12.22 -5.89 7.56
C ALA A 92 11.53 -4.70 8.28
N VAL A 93 10.72 -4.99 9.30
CA VAL A 93 10.06 -3.96 10.14
C VAL A 93 11.07 -3.24 11.01
N GLU A 94 12.02 -3.94 11.63
CA GLU A 94 13.10 -3.34 12.42
C GLU A 94 13.90 -2.32 11.60
N LYS A 95 14.27 -2.69 10.37
CA LYS A 95 15.00 -1.82 9.46
C LYS A 95 14.17 -0.62 8.99
N SER A 96 12.91 -0.85 8.59
CA SER A 96 12.14 0.15 7.84
C SER A 96 11.16 0.96 8.69
N LEU A 97 10.80 0.46 9.87
CA LEU A 97 9.81 1.02 10.80
C LEU A 97 10.24 0.76 12.27
N PRO A 98 11.38 1.31 12.72
CA PRO A 98 11.96 1.01 14.02
C PRO A 98 11.00 1.32 15.19
N ASP A 99 10.22 2.40 15.11
CA ASP A 99 9.24 2.77 16.14
C ASP A 99 8.11 1.73 16.27
N VAL A 100 7.67 1.18 15.13
CA VAL A 100 6.64 0.12 15.11
C VAL A 100 7.21 -1.16 15.67
N HIS A 101 8.45 -1.50 15.31
CA HIS A 101 9.16 -2.65 15.85
C HIS A 101 9.29 -2.57 17.38
N GLN A 102 9.78 -1.45 17.92
CA GLN A 102 9.94 -1.26 19.35
C GLN A 102 8.60 -1.33 20.11
N ALA A 103 7.58 -0.59 19.66
CA ALA A 103 6.26 -0.59 20.28
C ALA A 103 5.64 -2.00 20.29
N TRP A 104 5.89 -2.76 19.23
CA TRP A 104 5.40 -4.12 19.11
C TRP A 104 6.17 -5.11 19.99
N MET A 105 7.51 -5.01 20.09
CA MET A 105 8.34 -5.84 20.97
C MET A 105 8.01 -5.63 22.45
N ILE A 106 7.73 -4.39 22.87
CA ILE A 106 7.32 -4.07 24.24
C ILE A 106 5.99 -4.76 24.58
N LYS A 107 5.00 -4.70 23.68
CA LYS A 107 3.68 -5.31 23.88
C LYS A 107 3.71 -6.85 23.85
N ARG A 108 4.72 -7.44 23.21
CA ARG A 108 4.89 -8.89 23.04
C ARG A 108 5.52 -9.60 24.22
N MET A 109 6.19 -8.88 25.12
CA MET A 109 6.82 -9.48 26.31
C MET A 109 5.80 -10.18 27.23
N ASP A 110 4.51 -9.81 27.13
CA ASP A 110 3.43 -10.34 27.97
C ASP A 110 2.53 -11.41 27.29
N GLU A 111 2.61 -11.62 25.97
CA GLU A 111 1.66 -12.49 25.24
C GLU A 111 2.33 -13.63 24.46
N LYS A 112 1.75 -14.84 24.62
CA LYS A 112 2.14 -16.11 23.98
C LYS A 112 2.36 -15.99 22.46
N THR A 113 3.37 -16.72 22.01
CA THR A 113 3.71 -17.15 20.63
C THR A 113 3.40 -16.17 19.49
N LEU A 114 4.45 -15.70 18.83
CA LEU A 114 4.34 -14.93 17.60
C LEU A 114 3.66 -15.75 16.49
N THR A 115 2.53 -15.25 15.99
CA THR A 115 1.87 -15.80 14.79
C THR A 115 1.82 -14.74 13.69
N MET A 116 1.90 -15.18 12.45
CA MET A 116 1.77 -14.39 11.23
C MET A 116 0.46 -13.61 11.23
N LYS A 117 -0.66 -14.23 11.63
CA LYS A 117 -1.96 -13.54 11.72
C LYS A 117 -1.91 -12.35 12.69
N SER A 118 -1.35 -12.55 13.88
CA SER A 118 -1.18 -11.49 14.88
C SER A 118 -0.27 -10.36 14.37
N MET A 119 0.83 -10.71 13.68
CA MET A 119 1.73 -9.74 13.06
C MET A 119 1.04 -8.91 11.99
N VAL A 120 0.38 -9.57 11.03
CA VAL A 120 -0.30 -8.90 9.92
C VAL A 120 -1.35 -7.92 10.44
N ASN A 121 -2.15 -8.33 11.43
CA ASN A 121 -3.16 -7.45 12.03
C ASN A 121 -2.53 -6.21 12.66
N THR A 122 -1.42 -6.39 13.40
CA THR A 122 -0.70 -5.29 14.05
C THR A 122 -0.10 -4.32 13.03
N LEU A 123 0.59 -4.84 12.01
CA LEU A 123 1.20 -4.02 10.97
C LEU A 123 0.15 -3.30 10.13
N THR A 124 -0.98 -3.95 9.83
CA THR A 124 -2.09 -3.33 9.10
C THR A 124 -2.72 -2.19 9.91
N TYR A 125 -2.96 -2.40 11.21
CA TYR A 125 -3.46 -1.35 12.09
C TYR A 125 -2.53 -0.13 12.12
N GLN A 126 -1.22 -0.36 12.25
CA GLN A 126 -0.22 0.71 12.26
C GLN A 126 -0.11 1.42 10.90
N ALA A 127 -0.19 0.67 9.80
CA ALA A 127 -0.19 1.23 8.45
C ALA A 127 -1.38 2.19 8.25
N ASN A 128 -2.59 1.77 8.62
CA ASN A 128 -3.78 2.61 8.51
C ASN A 128 -3.68 3.86 9.42
N LYS A 129 -3.19 3.70 10.65
CA LYS A 129 -2.99 4.84 11.57
C LYS A 129 -2.01 5.88 11.02
N GLN A 130 -0.98 5.47 10.27
CA GLN A 130 -0.06 6.39 9.61
C GLN A 130 -0.74 7.13 8.45
N GLU A 131 -1.53 6.44 7.64
CA GLU A 131 -2.28 7.02 6.53
C GLU A 131 -3.32 8.05 7.04
N ASP A 132 -4.07 7.71 8.09
CA ASP A 132 -5.05 8.61 8.71
C ASP A 132 -4.39 9.91 9.23
N LYS A 133 -3.22 9.80 9.86
CA LYS A 133 -2.46 10.96 10.34
C LYS A 133 -1.99 11.87 9.20
N GLN A 134 -1.50 11.28 8.11
CA GLN A 134 -1.06 12.05 6.92
C GLN A 134 -2.24 12.77 6.26
N GLN A 135 -3.40 12.11 6.19
CA GLN A 135 -4.61 12.72 5.61
C GLN A 135 -5.13 13.87 6.48
N VAL A 136 -5.10 13.73 7.81
CA VAL A 136 -5.48 14.80 8.74
C VAL A 136 -4.53 15.99 8.64
N SER A 137 -3.21 15.78 8.52
CA SER A 137 -2.25 16.87 8.34
C SER A 137 -2.43 17.61 7.02
N PHE A 138 -2.68 16.89 5.92
CA PHE A 138 -2.93 17.48 4.60
C PHE A 138 -4.21 18.33 4.59
N ASN A 139 -5.31 17.79 5.14
CA ASN A 139 -6.58 18.51 5.26
C ASN A 139 -6.47 19.75 6.17
N THR A 140 -5.61 19.70 7.19
CA THR A 140 -5.37 20.83 8.09
C THR A 140 -4.56 21.93 7.39
N GLN A 141 -3.56 21.56 6.58
CA GLN A 141 -2.79 22.50 5.76
C GLN A 141 -3.65 23.19 4.71
N GLN A 142 -4.47 22.45 3.95
CA GLN A 142 -5.41 23.05 2.99
C GLN A 142 -6.37 24.03 3.67
N LYS A 143 -6.94 23.66 4.83
CA LYS A 143 -7.82 24.56 5.59
C LYS A 143 -7.10 25.83 6.09
N SER A 144 -5.80 25.76 6.38
CA SER A 144 -5.03 26.95 6.76
C SER A 144 -4.70 27.84 5.56
N GLU A 145 -4.44 27.27 4.39
CA GLU A 145 -4.19 28.02 3.15
C GLU A 145 -5.46 28.70 2.61
N ASP A 146 -6.61 28.03 2.66
CA ASP A 146 -7.91 28.61 2.29
C ASP A 146 -8.31 29.75 3.23
N LYS A 147 -7.99 29.63 4.53
CA LYS A 147 -8.18 30.72 5.50
C LYS A 147 -7.21 31.88 5.28
N ALA A 148 -5.97 31.60 4.87
CA ALA A 148 -4.98 32.65 4.57
C ALA A 148 -5.34 33.43 3.29
N LYS A 149 -5.84 32.75 2.24
CA LYS A 149 -6.32 33.42 1.02
C LYS A 149 -7.56 34.30 1.24
N ASN A 150 -8.44 33.93 2.16
CA ASN A 150 -9.64 34.74 2.46
C ASN A 150 -9.40 35.92 3.42
N ASN A 151 -8.23 36.03 4.06
CA ASN A 151 -7.89 37.15 4.95
C ASN A 151 -7.02 38.23 4.29
N GLY A 152 -6.74 38.14 2.99
CA GLY A 152 -5.85 39.06 2.25
C GLY A 152 -6.52 40.19 1.46
N LYS A 153 -7.85 40.34 1.52
CA LYS A 153 -8.58 41.46 0.86
C LYS A 153 -9.58 42.09 1.82
N GLY A 154 -9.07 42.88 2.77
CA GLY A 154 -9.88 43.88 3.45
C GLY A 154 -10.05 45.08 2.53
N GLU A 155 -11.08 45.09 1.69
CA GLU A 155 -11.48 46.31 0.99
C GLU A 155 -12.10 47.27 2.03
N GLU A 156 -11.50 48.45 2.19
CA GLU A 156 -12.12 49.56 2.92
C GLU A 156 -13.51 49.82 2.34
N LYS A 157 -14.54 49.71 3.19
CA LYS A 157 -15.90 50.07 2.79
C LYS A 157 -16.11 51.56 3.03
N THR A 158 -16.23 52.30 1.95
CA THR A 158 -16.76 53.66 1.98
C THR A 158 -18.28 53.58 2.06
N LEU A 159 -18.86 54.15 3.11
CA LEU A 159 -20.31 54.25 3.28
C LEU A 159 -20.89 55.31 2.34
N GLU A 160 -22.19 55.26 2.06
CA GLU A 160 -22.88 56.27 1.22
C GLU A 160 -22.80 57.71 1.75
N CYS A 161 -22.41 57.90 3.01
CA CYS A 161 -22.12 59.21 3.59
C CYS A 161 -20.69 59.71 3.33
N GLY A 162 -19.85 58.92 2.64
CA GLY A 162 -18.44 59.23 2.40
C GLY A 162 -17.48 58.82 3.53
N CYS A 163 -17.99 58.24 4.62
CA CYS A 163 -17.15 57.75 5.71
C CYS A 163 -16.44 56.45 5.33
N VAL A 164 -15.14 56.39 5.55
CA VAL A 164 -14.33 55.16 5.42
C VAL A 164 -14.35 54.43 6.75
N VAL A 165 -14.84 53.19 6.77
CA VAL A 165 -14.89 52.38 7.99
C VAL A 165 -13.77 51.34 7.95
N PRO A 166 -12.87 51.32 8.96
CA PRO A 166 -11.83 50.31 9.04
C PRO A 166 -12.43 48.92 9.31
N PHE A 167 -11.69 47.89 8.93
CA PHE A 167 -12.14 46.49 8.99
C PHE A 167 -12.65 46.11 10.40
N GLY A 168 -13.90 45.64 10.48
CA GLY A 168 -14.56 45.26 11.73
C GLY A 168 -15.32 46.37 12.45
N GLY A 169 -15.29 47.61 11.95
CA GLY A 169 -16.11 48.70 12.47
C GLY A 169 -17.60 48.55 12.13
N LYS A 170 -18.49 48.92 13.06
CA LYS A 170 -19.93 48.99 12.78
C LYS A 170 -20.20 50.19 11.86
N GLY A 171 -20.62 49.91 10.62
CA GLY A 171 -21.13 50.94 9.71
C GLY A 171 -22.38 51.63 10.27
N HIS A 172 -22.64 52.85 9.81
CA HIS A 172 -23.81 53.63 10.19
C HIS A 172 -24.54 54.14 8.94
N SER A 173 -25.82 54.52 9.09
CA SER A 173 -26.62 55.09 7.99
C SER A 173 -26.31 56.58 7.82
N LYS A 174 -26.52 57.12 6.62
CA LYS A 174 -26.34 58.56 6.31
C LYS A 174 -27.08 59.49 7.29
N SER A 175 -28.29 59.10 7.71
CA SER A 175 -29.09 59.81 8.71
C SER A 175 -28.50 59.83 10.13
N LYS A 176 -27.53 58.97 10.43
CA LYS A 176 -26.80 58.91 11.71
C LYS A 176 -25.36 59.46 11.59
N CYS A 177 -24.93 59.82 10.39
CA CYS A 177 -23.57 60.32 10.14
C CYS A 177 -23.29 61.61 10.92
N TRP A 178 -24.21 62.58 10.88
CA TRP A 178 -24.08 63.86 11.61
C TRP A 178 -24.02 63.70 13.14
N LYS A 179 -24.53 62.59 13.70
CA LYS A 179 -24.41 62.30 15.14
C LYS A 179 -23.02 61.79 15.53
N LEU A 180 -22.32 61.16 14.58
CA LEU A 180 -20.99 60.57 14.80
C LEU A 180 -19.87 61.50 14.32
N HIS A 181 -20.18 62.38 13.35
CA HIS A 181 -19.29 63.39 12.79
C HIS A 181 -20.03 64.74 12.77
N PRO A 182 -20.15 65.44 13.91
CA PRO A 182 -20.92 66.68 14.00
C PRO A 182 -20.32 67.89 13.29
N GLU A 183 -19.16 67.77 12.64
CA GLU A 183 -18.54 68.87 11.88
C GLU A 183 -17.86 68.35 10.61
N ASN A 184 -18.51 68.64 9.47
CA ASN A 184 -17.91 69.00 8.19
C ASN A 184 -18.98 69.70 7.34
#